data_AF-A0A357KXR6-F1
#
_entry.id   AF-A0A357KXR6-F1
#
_cell.length_a   1.000
_cell.length_b   1.000
_cell.length_c   1.000
_cell.angle_alpha   90.00
_cell.angle_beta   90.00
_cell.angle_gamma   90.00
#
_symmetry.space_group_name_H-M   'P 1'
#
loop_
_entity.id
_entity.type
_entity.pdbx_description
1 polymer ?
#
loop_
_entity_poly.entity_id
_entity_poly.type
_entity_poly.pdbx_seq_one_letter_code
_entity_poly.pdbx_strand_id
1 'polypeptide(L)'
;PPPPPIGNELVGSFRRNPKGFGFIIPRDPIAHGDLFVPAQNTMNAVSGDTVRAKVVHSPRRTGEGQSPYIGDIVEIIERKRAVYSGELKKTGGQWLIFPDGKTLTDPLVARDADSKNARSGDKVVFEVLHYPEGGTLGEAVITRVLGASGEPTVETQA
;
A
#
# COMPACT_ATOMS: atom_id res chain seq x y z
N PRO A 1 2.82 -28.42 -11.48
CA PRO A 1 2.94 -28.59 -10.01
C PRO A 1 1.55 -28.73 -9.35
N PRO A 2 1.38 -29.58 -8.33
CA PRO A 2 0.14 -29.64 -7.57
C PRO A 2 -0.08 -28.37 -6.73
N PRO A 3 -1.32 -28.07 -6.31
CA PRO A 3 -1.61 -27.02 -5.32
C PRO A 3 -0.76 -27.21 -4.06
N PRO A 4 -0.29 -26.14 -3.40
CA PRO A 4 0.16 -26.29 -2.03
C PRO A 4 -1.01 -26.85 -1.18
N PRO A 5 -0.78 -27.87 -0.34
CA PRO A 5 -1.83 -28.46 0.50
C PRO A 5 -2.45 -27.42 1.44
N ILE A 6 -3.73 -27.61 1.75
CA ILE A 6 -4.46 -26.80 2.75
C ILE A 6 -3.72 -26.87 4.08
N GLY A 7 -3.35 -25.71 4.65
CA GLY A 7 -2.47 -25.62 5.82
C GLY A 7 -1.04 -25.19 5.50
N ASN A 8 -0.65 -25.11 4.21
CA ASN A 8 0.61 -24.49 3.83
C ASN A 8 0.54 -22.97 3.95
N GLU A 9 1.64 -22.43 4.47
CA GLU A 9 1.90 -21.00 4.51
C GLU A 9 2.63 -20.60 3.23
N LEU A 10 2.19 -19.49 2.64
CA LEU A 10 2.77 -18.85 1.49
C LEU A 10 3.52 -17.61 1.96
N VAL A 11 4.77 -17.47 1.52
CA VAL A 11 5.54 -16.22 1.69
C VAL A 11 5.64 -15.53 0.35
N GLY A 12 5.33 -14.23 0.33
CA GLY A 12 5.35 -13.45 -0.90
C GLY A 12 5.21 -11.95 -0.67
N SER A 13 5.31 -11.18 -1.76
CA SER A 13 5.11 -9.73 -1.73
C SER A 13 3.62 -9.41 -1.85
N PHE A 14 3.08 -8.64 -0.91
CA PHE A 14 1.71 -8.17 -0.92
C PHE A 14 1.53 -6.99 -1.88
N ARG A 15 0.48 -7.00 -2.68
CA ARG A 15 0.03 -5.90 -3.52
C ARG A 15 -1.40 -5.55 -3.13
N ARG A 16 -1.57 -4.40 -2.50
CA ARG A 16 -2.87 -3.87 -2.10
C ARG A 16 -3.59 -3.25 -3.30
N ASN A 17 -4.91 -3.41 -3.34
CA ASN A 17 -5.81 -2.79 -4.28
C ASN A 17 -6.56 -1.63 -3.59
N PRO A 18 -6.89 -0.52 -4.30
CA PRO A 18 -7.68 0.58 -3.74
C PRO A 18 -9.02 0.17 -3.09
N LYS A 19 -9.60 -0.97 -3.51
CA LYS A 19 -10.81 -1.54 -2.89
C LYS A 19 -10.56 -2.27 -1.56
N GLY A 20 -9.37 -2.17 -0.99
CA GLY A 20 -9.00 -2.74 0.32
C GLY A 20 -8.47 -4.17 0.29
N PHE A 21 -8.86 -4.99 -0.69
CA PHE A 21 -8.29 -6.34 -0.89
C PHE A 21 -6.90 -6.28 -1.52
N GLY A 22 -6.20 -7.41 -1.62
CA GLY A 22 -4.92 -7.46 -2.33
C GLY A 22 -4.59 -8.83 -2.89
N PHE A 23 -3.37 -8.95 -3.39
CA PHE A 23 -2.81 -10.19 -3.91
C PHE A 23 -1.40 -10.40 -3.34
N ILE A 24 -1.08 -11.62 -2.95
CA ILE A 24 0.27 -12.03 -2.59
C ILE A 24 0.90 -12.64 -3.82
N ILE A 25 2.01 -12.05 -4.25
CA ILE A 25 2.87 -12.57 -5.32
C ILE A 25 3.87 -13.50 -4.62
N PRO A 26 3.74 -14.83 -4.79
CA PRO A 26 4.64 -15.81 -4.19
C PRO A 26 6.10 -15.51 -4.53
N ARG A 27 7.02 -15.74 -3.59
CA ARG A 27 8.46 -15.68 -3.89
C ARG A 27 8.87 -16.83 -4.81
N ASP A 28 8.30 -18.02 -4.57
CA ASP A 28 8.44 -19.21 -5.39
C ASP A 28 7.17 -19.44 -6.21
N PRO A 29 7.23 -19.60 -7.55
CA PRO A 29 6.04 -19.78 -8.38
C PRO A 29 5.20 -20.97 -7.94
N ILE A 30 3.95 -20.73 -7.55
CA ILE A 30 2.97 -21.78 -7.27
C ILE A 30 2.06 -22.02 -8.47
N ALA A 31 1.50 -23.23 -8.55
CA ALA A 31 0.63 -23.66 -9.66
C ALA A 31 -0.61 -22.77 -9.89
N HIS A 32 -1.00 -21.97 -8.89
CA HIS A 32 -2.19 -21.12 -8.93
C HIS A 32 -1.91 -19.64 -9.16
N GLY A 33 -0.63 -19.25 -9.34
CA GLY A 33 -0.25 -17.85 -9.51
C GLY A 33 -0.45 -17.01 -8.25
N ASP A 34 -0.90 -15.78 -8.41
CA ASP A 34 -1.08 -14.82 -7.32
C ASP A 34 -2.23 -15.24 -6.37
N LEU A 35 -1.97 -15.20 -5.06
CA LEU A 35 -2.96 -15.54 -4.04
C LEU A 35 -3.77 -14.31 -3.64
N PHE A 36 -5.06 -14.31 -3.93
CA PHE A 36 -5.95 -13.24 -3.50
C PHE A 36 -6.16 -13.21 -1.99
N VAL A 37 -6.11 -12.03 -1.39
CA VAL A 37 -6.36 -11.78 0.03
C VAL A 37 -7.54 -10.80 0.15
N PRO A 38 -8.66 -11.18 0.78
CA PRO A 38 -9.77 -10.26 1.00
C PRO A 38 -9.38 -9.16 2.00
N ALA A 39 -10.02 -7.99 1.91
CA ALA A 39 -9.68 -6.80 2.72
C ALA A 39 -9.56 -7.09 4.23
N GLN A 40 -10.51 -7.84 4.77
CA GLN A 40 -10.55 -8.29 6.18
C GLN A 40 -9.37 -9.18 6.62
N ASN A 41 -8.67 -9.82 5.68
CA ASN A 41 -7.58 -10.76 5.96
C ASN A 41 -6.21 -10.18 5.58
N THR A 42 -6.13 -8.87 5.32
CA THR A 42 -4.88 -8.23 4.89
C THR A 42 -3.92 -7.91 6.03
N MET A 43 -4.36 -7.97 7.29
CA MET A 43 -3.58 -7.56 8.46
C MET A 43 -2.98 -6.15 8.34
N ASN A 44 -3.66 -5.24 7.62
CA ASN A 44 -3.16 -3.91 7.26
C ASN A 44 -1.83 -3.90 6.48
N ALA A 45 -1.49 -5.02 5.83
CA ALA A 45 -0.33 -5.08 4.94
C ALA A 45 -0.43 -4.00 3.86
N VAL A 46 0.71 -3.42 3.53
CA VAL A 46 0.83 -2.39 2.51
C VAL A 46 1.46 -2.96 1.24
N SER A 47 1.23 -2.29 0.12
CA SER A 47 1.83 -2.72 -1.15
C SER A 47 3.34 -2.72 -1.05
N GLY A 48 3.95 -3.89 -1.29
CA GLY A 48 5.38 -4.12 -1.19
C GLY A 48 5.81 -4.89 0.05
N ASP A 49 4.94 -5.05 1.06
CA ASP A 49 5.25 -5.85 2.25
C ASP A 49 5.56 -7.29 1.88
N THR A 50 6.59 -7.87 2.51
CA THR A 50 6.77 -9.32 2.51
C THR A 50 5.90 -9.90 3.61
N VAL A 51 4.95 -10.74 3.24
CA VAL A 51 3.95 -11.30 4.15
C VAL A 51 3.98 -12.82 4.14
N ARG A 52 3.60 -13.41 5.27
CA ARG A 52 3.27 -14.83 5.40
C ARG A 52 1.76 -14.94 5.48
N ALA A 53 1.18 -15.77 4.62
CA ALA A 53 -0.26 -16.02 4.62
C ALA A 53 -0.58 -17.50 4.62
N LYS A 54 -1.63 -17.90 5.31
CA LYS A 54 -2.20 -19.25 5.21
C LYS A 54 -3.10 -19.32 3.98
N VAL A 55 -2.97 -20.40 3.21
CA VAL A 55 -3.89 -20.69 2.11
C VAL A 55 -5.12 -21.37 2.70
N VAL A 56 -6.28 -20.70 2.60
CA VAL A 56 -7.56 -21.22 3.11
C VAL A 56 -8.54 -21.41 1.96
N HIS A 57 -9.32 -22.49 2.05
CA HIS A 57 -10.37 -22.78 1.07
C HIS A 57 -11.61 -21.93 1.37
N SER A 58 -12.06 -21.15 0.39
CA SER A 58 -13.26 -20.32 0.49
C SER A 58 -14.34 -20.85 -0.47
N PRO A 59 -15.34 -21.60 0.04
CA PRO A 59 -16.43 -22.15 -0.77
C PRO A 59 -17.32 -21.05 -1.37
N ARG A 60 -17.21 -19.79 -0.92
CA ARG A 60 -17.91 -18.64 -1.48
C ARG A 60 -17.30 -18.16 -2.82
N ARG A 61 -16.16 -18.70 -3.24
CA ARG A 61 -15.46 -18.31 -4.46
C ARG A 61 -15.48 -19.37 -5.56
N THR A 62 -16.54 -20.17 -5.61
CA THR A 62 -16.78 -21.22 -6.62
C THR A 62 -17.45 -20.68 -7.90
N GLY A 63 -16.97 -19.55 -8.41
CA GLY A 63 -17.39 -19.03 -9.72
C GLY A 63 -16.47 -19.54 -10.83
N GLU A 64 -17.00 -19.77 -12.04
CA GLU A 64 -16.21 -20.18 -13.22
C GLU A 64 -14.95 -19.32 -13.38
N GLY A 65 -13.77 -19.97 -13.36
CA GLY A 65 -12.47 -19.31 -13.53
C GLY A 65 -11.83 -18.73 -12.27
N GLN A 66 -12.45 -18.79 -11.09
CA GLN A 66 -11.84 -18.31 -9.84
C GLN A 66 -11.27 -19.46 -9.00
N SER A 67 -10.01 -19.32 -8.58
CA SER A 67 -9.39 -20.25 -7.62
C SER A 67 -10.19 -20.23 -6.31
N PRO A 68 -10.61 -21.39 -5.75
CA PRO A 68 -11.35 -21.46 -4.49
C PRO A 68 -10.47 -21.14 -3.27
N TYR A 69 -9.19 -20.84 -3.48
CA TYR A 69 -8.23 -20.53 -2.43
C TYR A 69 -8.07 -19.02 -2.24
N ILE A 70 -8.06 -18.59 -0.98
CA ILE A 70 -7.76 -17.22 -0.58
C ILE A 70 -6.60 -17.23 0.44
N GLY A 71 -5.90 -16.12 0.54
CA GLY A 71 -4.87 -15.90 1.55
C GLY A 71 -5.45 -15.27 2.80
N ASP A 72 -4.93 -15.72 3.94
CA ASP A 72 -5.12 -15.11 5.24
C ASP A 72 -3.77 -14.69 5.80
N ILE A 73 -3.47 -13.38 5.83
CA ILE A 73 -2.16 -12.88 6.28
C ILE A 73 -2.06 -13.09 7.78
N VAL A 74 -1.11 -13.94 8.19
CA VAL A 74 -0.84 -14.26 9.59
C VAL A 74 0.32 -13.46 10.15
N GLU A 75 1.22 -12.97 9.29
CA GLU A 75 2.42 -12.26 9.70
C GLU A 75 2.94 -11.33 8.58
N ILE A 76 3.36 -10.12 8.94
CA ILE A 76 4.13 -9.24 8.06
C ILE A 76 5.61 -9.46 8.41
N ILE A 77 6.31 -10.20 7.55
CA ILE A 77 7.73 -10.57 7.74
C ILE A 77 8.63 -9.34 7.58
N GLU A 78 8.37 -8.56 6.54
CA GLU A 78 9.15 -7.36 6.24
C GLU A 78 8.19 -6.27 5.77
N ARG A 79 8.13 -5.17 6.52
CA ARG A 79 7.33 -4.02 6.13
C ARG A 79 8.10 -3.17 5.13
N LYS A 80 7.64 -3.12 3.89
CA LYS A 80 8.20 -2.23 2.89
C LYS A 80 7.47 -0.90 2.96
N ARG A 81 8.17 0.11 3.43
CA ARG A 81 7.67 1.49 3.39
C ARG A 81 7.51 1.88 1.93
N ALA A 82 6.26 2.03 1.49
CA ALA A 82 5.98 2.57 0.18
C ALA A 82 6.26 4.08 0.23
N VAL A 83 7.37 4.46 -0.38
CA VAL A 83 7.81 5.85 -0.51
C VAL A 83 7.15 6.44 -1.75
N TYR A 84 6.50 7.58 -1.58
CA TYR A 84 5.83 8.33 -2.63
C TYR A 84 6.33 9.77 -2.66
N SER A 85 6.11 10.45 -3.78
CA SER A 85 6.28 11.89 -3.90
C SER A 85 4.94 12.58 -4.19
N GLY A 86 4.84 13.84 -3.77
CA GLY A 86 3.64 14.64 -3.93
C GLY A 86 3.84 16.08 -3.50
N GLU A 87 2.81 16.89 -3.73
CA GLU A 87 2.78 18.31 -3.37
C GLU A 87 2.09 18.51 -2.01
N LEU A 88 2.74 19.25 -1.12
CA LEU A 88 2.20 19.62 0.17
C LEU A 88 1.37 20.90 0.07
N LYS A 89 0.13 20.91 0.57
CA LYS A 89 -0.73 22.09 0.67
C LYS A 89 -1.37 22.19 2.04
N LYS A 90 -1.61 23.43 2.50
CA LYS A 90 -2.35 23.68 3.74
C LYS A 90 -3.80 24.03 3.43
N THR A 91 -4.74 23.17 3.86
CA THR A 91 -6.18 23.34 3.63
C THR A 91 -6.92 23.22 4.96
N GLY A 92 -7.76 24.20 5.30
CA GLY A 92 -8.55 24.15 6.54
C GLY A 92 -7.74 24.01 7.83
N GLY A 93 -6.49 24.48 7.82
CA GLY A 93 -5.56 24.35 8.96
C GLY A 93 -4.81 23.02 9.03
N GLN A 94 -5.12 22.05 8.15
CA GLN A 94 -4.42 20.78 8.06
C GLN A 94 -3.44 20.77 6.89
N TRP A 95 -2.35 20.03 7.04
CA TRP A 95 -1.41 19.76 5.97
C TRP A 95 -1.83 18.51 5.21
N LEU A 96 -2.04 18.67 3.91
CA LEU A 96 -2.43 17.62 2.99
C LEU A 96 -1.33 17.42 1.95
N ILE A 97 -0.98 16.17 1.69
CA ILE A 97 -0.11 15.78 0.60
C ILE A 97 -0.99 15.26 -0.54
N PHE A 98 -0.79 15.82 -1.73
CA PHE A 98 -1.39 15.40 -2.98
C PHE A 98 -0.36 14.56 -3.73
N PRO A 99 -0.51 13.23 -3.82
CA PRO A 99 0.47 12.37 -4.45
C PRO A 99 0.52 12.57 -5.97
N ASP A 100 1.70 12.42 -6.58
CA ASP A 100 1.87 12.54 -8.04
C ASP A 100 1.52 11.26 -8.81
N GLY A 101 1.51 10.11 -8.12
CA GLY A 101 1.37 8.79 -8.71
C GLY A 101 -0.08 8.40 -9.06
N LYS A 102 -0.22 7.42 -9.96
CA LYS A 102 -1.54 6.86 -10.34
C LYS A 102 -2.11 5.85 -9.35
N THR A 103 -1.28 5.32 -8.45
CA THR A 103 -1.65 4.24 -7.52
C THR A 103 -2.26 4.74 -6.22
N LEU A 104 -1.88 5.94 -5.79
CA LEU A 104 -2.39 6.62 -4.60
C LEU A 104 -2.82 8.01 -5.06
N THR A 105 -4.11 8.22 -5.26
CA THR A 105 -4.64 9.48 -5.80
C THR A 105 -5.36 10.32 -4.74
N ASP A 106 -5.77 9.68 -3.65
CA ASP A 106 -6.44 10.34 -2.54
C ASP A 106 -5.43 11.15 -1.71
N PRO A 107 -5.81 12.36 -1.25
CA PRO A 107 -4.95 13.18 -0.41
C PRO A 107 -4.73 12.55 0.97
N LEU A 108 -3.53 12.74 1.51
CA LEU A 108 -3.14 12.22 2.83
C LEU A 108 -2.80 13.35 3.79
N VAL A 109 -3.14 13.19 5.05
CA VAL A 109 -2.82 14.14 6.12
C VAL A 109 -1.37 13.94 6.57
N ALA A 110 -0.58 15.02 6.57
CA ALA A 110 0.79 15.03 7.05
C ALA A 110 0.91 15.81 8.36
N ARG A 111 0.96 15.10 9.49
CA ARG A 111 0.96 15.75 10.81
C ARG A 111 2.33 16.31 11.21
N ASP A 112 3.40 15.90 10.53
CA ASP A 112 4.78 16.28 10.83
C ASP A 112 5.31 17.43 9.95
N ALA A 113 4.49 17.97 9.05
CA ALA A 113 4.88 19.02 8.11
C ALA A 113 5.46 20.27 8.78
N ASP A 114 4.83 20.78 9.85
CA ASP A 114 5.35 21.94 10.59
C ASP A 114 6.70 21.63 11.25
N SER A 115 6.90 20.39 11.73
CA SER A 115 8.17 19.95 12.34
C SER A 115 9.30 19.80 11.32
N LYS A 116 8.96 19.66 10.03
CA LYS A 116 9.90 19.54 8.91
C LYS A 116 10.17 20.88 8.20
N ASN A 117 9.63 21.98 8.73
CA ASN A 117 9.74 23.32 8.16
C ASN A 117 9.24 23.38 6.69
N ALA A 118 8.29 22.50 6.35
CA ALA A 118 7.75 22.39 5.00
C ALA A 118 6.75 23.52 4.74
N ARG A 119 6.72 24.02 3.50
CA ARG A 119 5.84 25.11 3.07
C ARG A 119 4.74 24.60 2.16
N SER A 120 3.63 25.34 2.12
CA SER A 120 2.58 25.05 1.14
C SER A 120 3.12 25.30 -0.26
N GLY A 121 2.93 24.34 -1.17
CA GLY A 121 3.51 24.31 -2.51
C GLY A 121 4.83 23.56 -2.59
N ASP A 122 5.39 23.05 -1.49
CA ASP A 122 6.61 22.23 -1.55
C ASP A 122 6.31 20.82 -2.06
N LYS A 123 7.20 20.31 -2.88
CA LYS A 123 7.28 18.90 -3.23
C LYS A 123 7.97 18.13 -2.11
N VAL A 124 7.37 17.03 -1.71
CA VAL A 124 7.81 16.21 -0.58
C VAL A 124 7.86 14.74 -0.97
N VAL A 125 8.80 14.03 -0.36
CA VAL A 125 8.84 12.57 -0.33
C VAL A 125 8.28 12.13 1.00
N PHE A 126 7.36 11.17 0.98
CA PHE A 126 6.62 10.74 2.15
C PHE A 126 6.37 9.23 2.15
N GLU A 127 6.10 8.71 3.35
CA GLU A 127 5.68 7.34 3.57
C GLU A 127 4.24 7.33 4.07
N VAL A 128 3.42 6.45 3.50
CA VAL A 128 2.03 6.27 3.94
C VAL A 128 2.01 5.46 5.23
N LEU A 129 1.46 6.03 6.29
CA LEU A 129 1.21 5.36 7.56
C LEU A 129 -0.16 4.66 7.56
N HIS A 130 -1.17 5.35 7.04
CA HIS A 130 -2.53 4.83 6.90
C HIS A 130 -3.06 5.14 5.50
N TYR A 131 -3.53 4.12 4.80
CA TYR A 131 -4.17 4.32 3.50
C TYR A 131 -5.59 4.88 3.71
N PRO A 132 -6.06 5.75 2.80
CA PRO A 132 -7.44 6.22 2.85
C PRO A 132 -8.41 5.05 2.64
N GLU A 133 -9.40 4.93 3.52
CA GLU A 133 -10.40 3.85 3.48
C GLU A 133 -11.81 4.40 3.74
N GLY A 134 -12.78 4.01 2.91
CA GLY A 134 -14.20 4.29 3.16
C GLY A 134 -14.55 5.78 3.25
N GLY A 135 -13.80 6.65 2.58
CA GLY A 135 -13.99 8.11 2.62
C GLY A 135 -13.26 8.82 3.77
N THR A 136 -12.46 8.09 4.57
CA THR A 136 -11.52 8.70 5.52
C THR A 136 -10.22 9.08 4.81
N LEU A 137 -9.61 10.18 5.24
CA LEU A 137 -8.30 10.61 4.72
C LEU A 137 -7.21 9.67 5.24
N GLY A 138 -6.26 9.34 4.37
CA GLY A 138 -5.06 8.61 4.76
C GLY A 138 -4.13 9.48 5.60
N GLU A 139 -3.13 8.86 6.22
CA GLU A 139 -2.07 9.54 6.97
C GLU A 139 -0.70 9.21 6.39
N ALA A 140 0.16 10.21 6.36
CA ALA A 140 1.52 10.09 5.87
C ALA A 140 2.51 10.83 6.78
N VAL A 141 3.77 10.40 6.70
CA VAL A 141 4.91 11.06 7.34
C VAL A 141 5.88 11.55 6.28
N ILE A 142 6.34 12.79 6.40
CA ILE A 142 7.29 13.37 5.45
C ILE A 142 8.69 12.87 5.77
N THR A 143 9.27 12.11 4.85
CA THR A 143 10.65 11.64 4.98
C THR A 143 11.64 12.69 4.49
N ARG A 144 11.28 13.46 3.45
CA ARG A 144 12.13 14.52 2.90
C ARG A 144 11.32 15.63 2.25
N VAL A 145 11.72 16.89 2.46
CA VAL A 145 11.23 18.05 1.71
C VAL A 145 12.20 18.30 0.56
N LEU A 146 11.71 18.35 -0.67
CA LEU A 146 12.54 18.57 -1.86
C LEU A 146 12.66 20.06 -2.20
N GLY A 147 11.60 20.85 -1.94
CA GLY A 147 11.55 22.29 -2.22
C GLY A 147 10.31 22.66 -3.03
N ALA A 148 10.26 23.87 -3.59
CA ALA A 148 9.08 24.36 -4.30
C ALA A 148 8.72 23.47 -5.51
N SER A 149 7.44 23.10 -5.60
CA SER A 149 6.91 22.32 -6.72
C SER A 149 6.99 23.13 -8.03
N GLY A 150 7.38 22.47 -9.13
CA GLY A 150 7.57 23.09 -10.45
C GLY A 150 8.99 23.58 -10.74
N GLU A 151 9.92 23.47 -9.79
CA GLU A 151 11.34 23.68 -10.07
C GLU A 151 11.93 22.43 -10.78
N PRO A 152 12.62 22.59 -11.93
CA PRO A 152 13.12 21.44 -12.72
C PRO A 152 14.12 20.57 -11.95
N THR A 153 14.89 21.17 -11.03
CA THR A 153 15.81 20.42 -10.16
C THR A 153 15.07 19.58 -9.12
N VAL A 154 13.91 20.04 -8.65
CA VAL A 154 13.04 19.36 -7.68
C VAL A 154 12.29 18.21 -8.35
N GLU A 155 11.81 18.41 -9.58
CA GLU A 155 11.15 17.35 -10.35
C GLU A 155 12.09 16.18 -10.70
N THR A 156 13.40 16.44 -10.84
CA THR A 156 14.38 15.38 -11.11
C THR A 156 14.72 14.54 -9.86
N GLN A 157 14.45 15.06 -8.66
CA GLN A 157 14.74 14.40 -7.38
C GLN A 157 13.52 13.71 -6.74
N ALA A 158 12.34 13.85 -7.34
CA ALA A 158 11.06 13.38 -6.82
C ALA A 158 10.68 11.98 -7.28
#